data_AF-A0A8S9G183-F1
#
_entry.id   AF-A0A8S9G183-F1
#
_cell.length_a   1.000
_cell.length_b   1.000
_cell.length_c   1.000
_cell.angle_alpha   90.00
_cell.angle_beta   90.00
_cell.angle_gamma   90.00
#
_symmetry.space_group_name_H-M   'P 1'
#
loop_
_entity.id
_entity.type
_entity.pdbx_description
1 polymer ?
#
loop_
_entity_poly.entity_id
_entity_poly.type
_entity_poly.pdbx_seq_one_letter_code
_entity_poly.pdbx_strand_id
1 'polypeptide(L)'
;MGMGTSTFVIRWVNLLTMLLAGAVIIFGVWMSTHNDGCRRSLTFPVLALGGFIFLISIIGFLGACKRSVALLWIYLVVLLIVLVAILVFTVLAFIVTNNGSGHTNPGLRYKEYKLNDYSSWFLKQLNNTDNWKRLKSCLVKSEQCRKLSKKYKTIKQLKSAELTPIEAGCCRPPSECGYPAVNGSYYDLSFHSISSNKDCKLYKNLRTVKCYNCDSCK
;
A
#
# COMPACT_ATOMS: atom_id res chain seq x y z
N MET A 1 45.63 16.59 11.90
CA MET A 1 44.34 17.29 11.69
C MET A 1 43.23 16.27 11.78
N GLY A 2 42.57 16.17 12.94
CA GLY A 2 41.50 15.20 13.16
C GLY A 2 40.31 15.53 12.27
N MET A 3 40.00 14.65 11.32
CA MET A 3 38.73 14.68 10.61
C MET A 3 37.66 14.45 11.66
N GLY A 4 36.85 15.48 11.95
CA GLY A 4 35.76 15.36 12.93
C GLY A 4 34.91 14.16 12.55
N THR A 5 34.76 13.20 13.46
CA THR A 5 34.06 11.93 13.25
C THR A 5 32.69 12.13 12.60
N SER A 6 32.00 13.23 12.94
CA SER A 6 30.74 13.66 12.32
C SER A 6 30.83 13.89 10.80
N THR A 7 31.85 14.60 10.31
CA THR A 7 32.01 14.85 8.85
C THR A 7 32.35 13.59 8.06
N PHE A 8 33.09 12.65 8.67
CA PHE A 8 33.39 11.37 8.05
C PHE A 8 32.12 10.52 7.91
N VAL A 9 31.32 10.42 8.99
CA VAL A 9 30.04 9.68 8.97
C VAL A 9 29.08 10.29 7.95
N ILE A 10 28.91 11.61 7.97
CA ILE A 10 28.02 12.32 7.02
C ILE A 10 28.43 12.03 5.58
N ARG A 11 29.73 12.03 5.27
CA ARG A 11 30.23 11.74 3.93
C ARG A 11 29.85 10.34 3.46
N TRP A 12 30.12 9.32 4.26
CA TRP A 12 29.87 7.92 3.87
C TRP A 12 28.39 7.56 3.87
N VAL A 13 27.62 8.06 4.83
CA VAL A 13 26.17 7.85 4.87
C VAL A 13 25.52 8.48 3.63
N ASN A 14 25.84 9.74 3.31
CA ASN A 14 25.26 10.40 2.12
C ASN A 14 25.73 9.77 0.80
N LEU A 15 26.94 9.24 0.74
CA LEU A 15 27.41 8.48 -0.42
C LEU A 15 26.60 7.20 -0.62
N LEU A 16 26.38 6.44 0.45
CA LEU A 16 25.58 5.21 0.41
C LEU A 16 24.12 5.50 0.05
N THR A 17 23.50 6.51 0.67
CA THR A 17 22.11 6.88 0.35
C THR A 17 21.96 7.36 -1.09
N MET A 18 22.96 8.06 -1.64
CA MET A 18 22.98 8.46 -3.04
C MET A 18 23.01 7.25 -3.99
N LEU A 19 23.83 6.23 -3.69
CA LEU A 19 23.87 4.99 -4.48
C LEU A 19 22.54 4.23 -4.42
N LEU A 20 21.96 4.09 -3.22
CA LEU A 20 20.66 3.46 -3.03
C LEU A 20 19.54 4.22 -3.76
N ALA A 21 19.52 5.55 -3.68
CA ALA A 21 18.56 6.38 -4.40
C ALA A 21 18.71 6.24 -5.93
N GLY A 22 19.95 6.16 -6.42
CA GLY A 22 20.22 5.85 -7.83
C GLY A 22 19.65 4.50 -8.25
N ALA A 23 19.85 3.45 -7.44
CA ALA A 23 19.26 2.13 -7.69
C ALA A 23 17.72 2.17 -7.70
N VAL A 24 17.10 2.93 -6.79
CA VAL A 24 15.64 3.13 -6.74
C VAL A 24 15.13 3.83 -8.01
N ILE A 25 15.84 4.86 -8.49
CA ILE A 25 15.48 5.56 -9.72
C ILE A 25 15.59 4.64 -10.94
N ILE A 26 16.70 3.89 -11.07
CA ILE A 26 16.90 2.91 -12.14
C ILE A 26 15.78 1.87 -12.12
N PHE A 27 15.44 1.35 -10.94
CA PHE A 27 14.33 0.43 -10.77
C PHE A 27 12.98 1.05 -11.14
N GLY A 28 12.74 2.32 -10.79
CA GLY A 28 11.53 3.05 -11.16
C GLY A 28 11.39 3.23 -12.67
N VAL A 29 12.48 3.57 -13.37
CA VAL A 29 12.52 3.68 -14.83
C VAL A 29 12.30 2.32 -15.48
N TRP A 30 12.98 1.27 -15.01
CA TRP A 30 12.75 -0.12 -15.46
C TRP A 30 11.31 -0.58 -15.24
N MET A 31 10.69 -0.15 -14.14
CA MET A 31 9.27 -0.42 -13.88
C MET A 31 8.37 0.30 -14.88
N SER A 32 8.76 1.50 -15.33
CA SER A 32 8.03 2.30 -16.33
C SER A 32 8.05 1.72 -17.74
N THR A 33 9.06 0.92 -18.11
CA THR A 33 9.17 0.33 -19.45
C THR A 33 8.23 -0.86 -19.66
N HIS A 34 7.66 -1.41 -18.58
CA HIS A 34 6.70 -2.50 -18.66
C HIS A 34 5.27 -1.96 -18.82
N ASN A 35 4.54 -2.48 -19.80
CA ASN A 35 3.30 -1.91 -20.33
C ASN A 35 2.04 -2.10 -19.44
N ASP A 36 2.23 -2.28 -18.14
CA ASP A 36 1.14 -2.46 -17.19
C ASP A 36 0.78 -1.13 -16.53
N GLY A 37 -0.44 -0.63 -16.74
CA GLY A 37 -0.94 0.60 -16.12
C GLY A 37 -0.80 0.64 -14.58
N CYS A 38 -0.72 -0.54 -13.95
CA CYS A 38 -0.42 -0.68 -12.54
C CYS A 38 0.99 -0.18 -12.16
N ARG A 39 2.01 -0.66 -12.88
CA ARG A 39 3.41 -0.29 -12.64
C ARG A 39 3.62 1.19 -12.88
N ARG A 40 2.99 1.75 -13.92
CA ARG A 40 3.03 3.18 -14.22
C ARG A 40 2.46 4.06 -13.10
N SER A 41 1.44 3.59 -12.39
CA SER A 41 0.89 4.32 -11.24
C SER A 41 1.84 4.34 -10.04
N LEU A 42 2.67 3.30 -9.88
CA LEU A 42 3.67 3.20 -8.81
C LEU A 42 5.01 3.87 -9.20
N THR A 43 5.31 3.95 -10.50
CA THR A 43 6.54 4.56 -11.02
C THR A 43 6.69 6.01 -10.57
N PHE A 44 5.64 6.84 -10.71
CA PHE A 44 5.72 8.26 -10.36
C PHE A 44 6.09 8.52 -8.89
N PRO A 45 5.40 7.92 -7.87
CA PRO A 45 5.78 8.13 -6.48
C PRO A 45 7.17 7.57 -6.16
N VAL A 46 7.59 6.45 -6.78
CA VAL A 46 8.93 5.88 -6.58
C VAL A 46 10.02 6.80 -7.14
N LEU A 47 9.83 7.35 -8.35
CA LEU A 47 10.79 8.28 -8.96
C LEU A 47 10.86 9.60 -8.20
N ALA A 48 9.72 10.14 -7.76
CA ALA A 48 9.69 11.37 -6.97
C ALA A 48 10.43 11.19 -5.64
N LEU A 49 10.18 10.09 -4.92
CA LEU A 49 10.85 9.77 -3.66
C LEU A 49 12.36 9.56 -3.86
N GLY A 50 12.74 8.75 -4.86
CA GLY A 50 14.14 8.49 -5.19
C GLY A 50 14.90 9.77 -5.56
N GLY A 51 14.31 10.61 -6.42
CA GLY A 51 14.89 11.89 -6.83
C GLY A 51 15.09 12.86 -5.65
N PHE A 52 14.10 12.96 -4.77
CA PHE A 52 14.19 13.81 -3.57
C PHE A 52 15.31 13.36 -2.63
N ILE A 53 15.40 12.06 -2.33
CA ILE A 53 16.47 11.50 -1.47
C ILE A 53 17.84 11.70 -2.11
N PHE A 54 17.95 11.52 -3.43
CA PHE A 54 19.18 11.72 -4.18
C PHE A 54 19.68 13.17 -4.08
N LEU A 55 18.80 14.17 -4.22
CA LEU A 55 19.13 15.59 -4.10
C LEU A 55 19.64 15.94 -2.70
N ILE A 56 18.94 15.50 -1.64
CA ILE A 56 19.38 15.72 -0.25
C ILE A 56 20.75 15.08 -0.01
N SER A 57 20.95 13.87 -0.53
CA SER A 57 22.21 13.13 -0.38
C SER A 57 23.38 13.84 -1.07
N ILE A 58 23.17 14.44 -2.24
CA ILE A 58 24.19 15.23 -2.94
C ILE A 58 24.60 16.46 -2.10
N ILE A 59 23.62 17.20 -1.56
CA ILE A 59 23.89 18.40 -0.74
C ILE A 59 24.70 18.00 0.51
N GLY A 60 24.31 16.92 1.18
CA GLY A 60 25.02 16.39 2.35
C GLY A 60 26.44 15.93 2.03
N PHE A 61 26.63 15.22 0.91
CA PHE A 61 27.95 14.76 0.46
C PHE A 61 28.86 15.94 0.07
N LEU A 62 28.38 16.88 -0.74
CA LEU A 62 29.16 18.06 -1.15
C LEU A 62 29.48 18.98 0.03
N GLY A 63 28.53 19.15 0.97
CA GLY A 63 28.75 19.91 2.21
C GLY A 63 29.87 19.31 3.06
N ALA A 64 29.89 17.98 3.21
CA ALA A 64 30.94 17.27 3.95
C ALA A 64 32.30 17.28 3.22
N CYS A 65 32.31 17.07 1.90
CA CYS A 65 33.54 17.04 1.09
C CYS A 65 34.23 18.40 0.99
N LYS A 66 33.46 19.47 0.74
CA LYS A 66 33.98 20.85 0.66
C LYS A 66 34.14 21.50 2.04
N ARG A 67 33.73 20.81 3.11
CA ARG A 67 33.66 21.33 4.50
C ARG A 67 32.94 22.69 4.56
N SER A 68 31.95 22.88 3.69
CA SER A 68 31.23 24.14 3.56
C SER A 68 30.16 24.23 4.64
N VAL A 69 30.35 25.17 5.57
CA VAL A 69 29.42 25.41 6.68
C VAL A 69 28.03 25.76 6.16
N ALA A 70 27.94 26.57 5.10
CA ALA A 70 26.67 26.97 4.49
C ALA A 70 25.87 25.77 3.94
N LEU A 71 26.51 24.88 3.17
CA LEU A 71 25.85 23.67 2.65
C LEU A 71 25.41 22.72 3.75
N LEU A 72 26.21 22.60 4.82
CA LEU A 72 25.86 21.76 5.96
C LEU A 72 24.66 22.32 6.74
N TRP A 73 24.56 23.64 6.89
CA TRP A 73 23.39 24.30 7.49
C TRP A 73 22.13 24.09 6.64
N ILE A 74 22.22 24.27 5.31
CA ILE A 74 21.10 23.98 4.41
C ILE A 74 20.66 22.51 4.54
N TYR A 75 21.61 21.58 4.54
CA TYR A 75 21.34 20.16 4.73
C TYR A 75 20.61 19.87 6.06
N LEU A 76 21.06 20.47 7.16
CA LEU A 76 20.41 20.31 8.48
C LEU A 76 18.98 20.89 8.49
N VAL A 77 18.77 22.07 7.91
CA VAL A 77 17.44 22.69 7.82
C VAL A 77 16.49 21.84 6.98
N VAL A 78 16.95 21.34 5.83
CA VAL A 78 16.13 20.45 4.98
C VAL A 78 15.79 19.15 5.70
N LEU A 79 16.75 18.52 6.38
CA LEU A 79 16.49 17.32 7.18
C LEU A 79 15.48 17.56 8.30
N LEU A 80 15.56 18.71 8.98
CA LEU A 80 14.61 19.08 10.03
C LEU A 80 13.19 19.21 9.46
N ILE A 81 13.04 19.88 8.31
CA ILE A 81 11.74 20.02 7.63
C ILE A 81 11.18 18.65 7.24
N VAL A 82 12.02 17.77 6.67
CA VAL A 82 11.61 16.41 6.29
C VAL A 82 11.16 15.61 7.51
N LEU A 83 11.89 15.71 8.63
CA LEU A 83 11.53 15.02 9.87
C LEU A 83 10.18 15.51 10.39
N VAL A 84 9.97 16.82 10.47
CA VAL A 84 8.68 17.41 10.89
C VAL A 84 7.55 16.98 9.95
N ALA A 85 7.78 17.01 8.63
CA ALA A 85 6.79 16.58 7.66
C ALA A 85 6.41 15.10 7.81
N ILE A 86 7.38 14.22 8.06
CA ILE A 86 7.13 12.79 8.33
C ILE A 86 6.31 12.64 9.62
N LEU A 87 6.64 13.35 10.69
CA LEU A 87 5.89 13.29 11.95
C LEU A 87 4.44 13.76 11.79
N VAL A 88 4.22 14.89 11.10
CA VAL A 88 2.86 15.39 10.84
C VAL A 88 2.10 14.38 9.97
N PHE A 89 2.74 13.86 8.93
CA PHE A 89 2.13 12.87 8.04
C PHE A 89 1.76 11.58 8.78
N THR A 90 2.63 11.04 9.66
CA THR A 90 2.34 9.80 10.39
C THR A 90 1.19 9.97 11.37
N VAL A 91 1.12 11.11 12.08
CA VAL A 91 -0.01 11.43 12.97
C VAL A 91 -1.31 11.54 12.18
N LEU A 92 -1.32 12.29 11.07
CA LEU A 92 -2.50 12.41 10.22
C LEU A 92 -2.92 11.07 9.61
N ALA A 93 -1.96 10.27 9.14
CA ALA A 93 -2.22 8.93 8.60
C ALA A 93 -2.83 8.02 9.66
N PHE A 94 -2.36 8.09 10.91
CA PHE A 94 -2.94 7.34 12.01
C PHE A 94 -4.38 7.78 12.30
N ILE A 95 -4.64 9.09 12.42
CA ILE A 95 -5.99 9.64 12.65
C ILE A 95 -6.95 9.19 11.55
N VAL A 96 -6.53 9.25 10.28
CA VAL A 96 -7.35 8.87 9.13
C VAL A 96 -7.61 7.36 9.05
N THR A 97 -6.66 6.54 9.51
CA THR A 97 -6.72 5.07 9.39
C THR A 97 -7.31 4.40 10.64
N ASN A 98 -7.27 5.05 11.81
CA ASN A 98 -7.65 4.46 13.09
C ASN A 98 -9.09 3.92 13.11
N ASN A 99 -10.01 4.59 12.42
CA ASN A 99 -11.40 4.17 12.36
C ASN A 99 -11.58 2.88 11.52
N GLY A 100 -10.69 2.60 10.57
CA GLY A 100 -10.70 1.42 9.71
C GLY A 100 -9.99 0.19 10.31
N SER A 101 -10.05 -0.01 11.63
CA SER A 101 -9.31 -1.06 12.35
C SER A 101 -9.80 -2.50 12.08
N GLY A 102 -10.83 -2.65 11.25
CA GLY A 102 -11.41 -3.92 10.81
C GLY A 102 -12.31 -4.55 11.86
N HIS A 103 -13.47 -5.05 11.44
CA HIS A 103 -14.45 -5.72 12.28
C HIS A 103 -14.10 -7.20 12.47
N THR A 104 -14.18 -7.66 13.72
CA THR A 104 -14.11 -9.09 14.05
C THR A 104 -15.48 -9.71 13.92
N ASN A 105 -15.55 -10.86 13.26
CA ASN A 105 -16.77 -11.63 13.14
C ASN A 105 -16.69 -12.90 14.00
N PRO A 106 -17.78 -13.29 14.67
CA PRO A 106 -17.81 -14.52 15.47
C PRO A 106 -17.38 -15.74 14.64
N GLY A 107 -16.40 -16.50 15.15
CA GLY A 107 -15.91 -17.71 14.50
C GLY A 107 -14.93 -17.50 13.34
N LEU A 108 -14.45 -16.27 13.13
CA LEU A 108 -13.42 -15.90 12.14
C LEU A 108 -12.22 -15.25 12.83
N ARG A 109 -11.00 -15.70 12.49
CA ARG A 109 -9.75 -15.14 13.07
C ARG A 109 -9.26 -13.88 12.36
N TYR A 110 -9.64 -13.68 11.10
CA TYR A 110 -9.30 -12.48 10.32
C TYR A 110 -10.37 -11.40 10.47
N LYS A 111 -9.97 -10.16 10.17
CA LYS A 111 -10.84 -8.98 10.21
C LYS A 111 -11.45 -8.72 8.84
N GLU A 112 -12.68 -8.21 8.85
CA GLU A 112 -13.34 -7.66 7.66
C GLU A 112 -13.27 -6.14 7.68
N TYR A 113 -13.17 -5.53 6.51
CA TYR A 113 -13.00 -4.09 6.37
C TYR A 113 -14.24 -3.51 5.68
N LYS A 114 -14.75 -2.40 6.20
CA LYS A 114 -15.83 -1.64 5.55
C LYS A 114 -15.29 -0.28 5.17
N LEU A 115 -15.51 0.11 3.91
CA LEU A 115 -15.06 1.40 3.40
C LEU A 115 -15.62 2.57 4.23
N ASN A 116 -16.87 2.48 4.69
CA ASN A 116 -17.54 3.53 5.44
C ASN A 116 -16.94 3.81 6.83
N ASP A 117 -16.05 2.95 7.32
CA ASP A 117 -15.34 3.17 8.58
C ASP A 117 -14.19 4.18 8.42
N TYR A 118 -13.73 4.42 7.20
CA TYR A 118 -12.65 5.37 6.92
C TYR A 118 -13.15 6.81 6.86
N SER A 119 -12.23 7.76 7.04
CA SER A 119 -12.57 9.19 7.01
C SER A 119 -13.17 9.63 5.67
N SER A 120 -14.04 10.64 5.70
CA SER A 120 -14.69 11.20 4.51
C SER A 120 -13.70 11.67 3.43
N TRP A 121 -12.50 12.10 3.84
CA TRP A 121 -11.42 12.45 2.93
C TRP A 121 -10.92 11.24 2.14
N PHE A 122 -10.71 10.10 2.81
CA PHE A 122 -10.26 8.85 2.18
C PHE A 122 -11.33 8.29 1.23
N LEU A 123 -12.60 8.34 1.67
CA LEU A 123 -13.76 7.99 0.84
C LEU A 123 -13.80 8.80 -0.46
N LYS A 124 -13.58 10.11 -0.39
CA LYS A 124 -13.60 10.99 -1.56
C LYS A 124 -12.48 10.64 -2.56
N GLN A 125 -11.30 10.25 -2.06
CA GLN A 125 -10.18 9.86 -2.90
C GLN A 125 -10.42 8.54 -3.64
N LEU A 126 -11.06 7.57 -2.98
CA LEU A 126 -11.41 6.27 -3.56
C LEU A 126 -12.67 6.29 -4.42
N ASN A 127 -13.62 7.17 -4.14
CA ASN A 127 -14.82 7.35 -4.96
C ASN A 127 -14.49 8.01 -6.31
N ASN A 128 -13.30 8.61 -6.45
CA ASN A 128 -12.80 9.05 -7.74
C ASN A 128 -12.56 7.83 -8.65
N THR A 129 -13.46 7.65 -9.62
CA THR A 129 -13.55 6.46 -10.48
C THR A 129 -12.26 6.18 -11.25
N ASP A 130 -11.51 7.21 -11.64
CA ASP A 130 -10.26 7.03 -12.38
C ASP A 130 -9.11 6.53 -11.50
N ASN A 131 -9.03 7.03 -10.27
CA ASN A 131 -8.04 6.58 -9.29
C ASN A 131 -8.30 5.12 -8.91
N TRP A 132 -9.55 4.78 -8.59
CA TRP A 132 -9.92 3.39 -8.30
C TRP A 132 -9.71 2.47 -9.49
N LYS A 133 -10.06 2.90 -10.72
CA LYS A 133 -9.87 2.08 -11.94
C LYS A 133 -8.40 1.71 -12.15
N ARG A 134 -7.47 2.65 -11.90
CA ARG A 134 -6.02 2.38 -11.96
C ARG A 134 -5.60 1.39 -10.89
N LEU A 135 -5.99 1.62 -9.63
CA LEU A 135 -5.65 0.73 -8.51
C LEU A 135 -6.25 -0.67 -8.67
N LYS A 136 -7.52 -0.76 -9.06
CA LYS A 136 -8.21 -2.01 -9.37
C LYS A 136 -7.48 -2.82 -10.43
N SER A 137 -6.96 -2.17 -11.47
CA SER A 137 -6.20 -2.86 -12.51
C SER A 137 -4.95 -3.56 -11.96
N CYS A 138 -4.33 -3.00 -10.90
CA CYS A 138 -3.26 -3.68 -10.15
C CYS A 138 -3.80 -4.88 -9.38
N LEU A 139 -4.88 -4.70 -8.63
CA LEU A 139 -5.43 -5.74 -7.74
C LEU A 139 -5.87 -6.97 -8.54
N VAL A 140 -6.54 -6.77 -9.68
CA VAL A 140 -6.97 -7.84 -10.58
C VAL A 140 -5.80 -8.64 -11.16
N LYS A 141 -4.68 -7.97 -11.47
CA LYS A 141 -3.45 -8.62 -11.96
C LYS A 141 -2.69 -9.33 -10.84
N SER A 142 -2.93 -8.97 -9.57
CA SER A 142 -2.27 -9.59 -8.44
C SER A 142 -2.66 -11.07 -8.32
N GLU A 143 -1.68 -11.92 -8.03
CA GLU A 143 -1.94 -13.35 -7.84
C GLU A 143 -2.48 -13.68 -6.44
N GLN A 144 -2.73 -12.68 -5.59
CA GLN A 144 -3.05 -12.88 -4.17
C GLN A 144 -4.31 -13.74 -4.00
N CYS A 145 -5.40 -13.40 -4.71
CA CYS A 145 -6.64 -14.20 -4.66
C CYS A 145 -6.49 -15.62 -5.21
N ARG A 146 -5.55 -15.82 -6.15
CA ARG A 146 -5.25 -17.14 -6.73
C ARG A 146 -4.42 -17.99 -5.77
N LYS A 147 -3.48 -17.36 -5.06
CA LYS A 147 -2.67 -18.02 -4.03
C LYS A 147 -3.52 -18.37 -2.82
N LEU A 148 -4.50 -17.55 -2.45
CA LEU A 148 -5.42 -17.80 -1.34
C LEU A 148 -6.16 -19.14 -1.48
N SER A 149 -6.76 -19.42 -2.65
CA SER A 149 -7.46 -20.69 -2.89
C SER A 149 -6.53 -21.90 -2.92
N LYS A 150 -5.26 -21.71 -3.30
CA LYS A 150 -4.25 -22.79 -3.25
C LYS A 150 -3.76 -23.05 -1.83
N LYS A 151 -3.62 -21.98 -1.03
CA LYS A 151 -3.10 -22.02 0.34
C LYS A 151 -4.11 -22.60 1.32
N TYR A 152 -5.38 -22.22 1.21
CA TYR A 152 -6.45 -22.68 2.09
C TYR A 152 -7.47 -23.51 1.31
N LYS A 153 -7.35 -24.83 1.44
CA LYS A 153 -8.20 -25.80 0.74
C LYS A 153 -9.51 -26.06 1.47
N THR A 154 -9.51 -25.98 2.80
CA THR A 154 -10.69 -26.26 3.62
C THR A 154 -11.24 -25.00 4.29
N ILE A 155 -12.55 -25.01 4.56
CA ILE A 155 -13.24 -23.91 5.25
C ILE A 155 -12.66 -23.69 6.65
N LYS A 156 -12.35 -24.76 7.38
CA LYS A 156 -11.75 -24.67 8.73
C LYS A 156 -10.42 -23.90 8.69
N GLN A 157 -9.55 -24.24 7.74
CA GLN A 157 -8.27 -23.54 7.55
C GLN A 157 -8.47 -22.07 7.18
N LEU A 158 -9.46 -21.74 6.34
CA LEU A 158 -9.77 -20.36 5.97
C LEU A 158 -10.29 -19.55 7.16
N LYS A 159 -11.16 -20.14 8.01
CA LYS A 159 -11.71 -19.47 9.20
C LYS A 159 -10.65 -19.15 10.25
N SER A 160 -9.65 -20.03 10.38
CA SER A 160 -8.51 -19.85 11.29
C SER A 160 -7.31 -19.13 10.65
N ALA A 161 -7.42 -18.70 9.39
CA ALA A 161 -6.32 -18.06 8.68
C ALA A 161 -6.17 -16.58 9.07
N GLU A 162 -4.94 -16.11 9.03
CA GLU A 162 -4.61 -14.69 9.04
C GLU A 162 -4.56 -14.21 7.58
N LEU A 163 -5.69 -13.68 7.11
CA LEU A 163 -5.79 -13.09 5.78
C LEU A 163 -5.27 -11.64 5.81
N THR A 164 -4.56 -11.27 4.76
CA THR A 164 -4.25 -9.86 4.50
C THR A 164 -5.54 -9.08 4.16
N PRO A 165 -5.57 -7.74 4.32
CA PRO A 165 -6.74 -6.94 3.97
C PRO A 165 -7.24 -7.16 2.54
N ILE A 166 -6.32 -7.35 1.58
CA ILE A 166 -6.66 -7.64 0.17
C ILE A 166 -7.31 -9.02 0.04
N GLU A 167 -6.77 -10.03 0.73
CA GLU A 167 -7.32 -11.38 0.70
C GLU A 167 -8.71 -11.45 1.36
N ALA A 168 -8.92 -10.68 2.43
CA ALA A 168 -10.20 -10.60 3.12
C ALA A 168 -11.25 -9.80 2.32
N GLY A 169 -10.89 -8.62 1.82
CA GLY A 169 -11.82 -7.68 1.19
C GLY A 169 -12.06 -7.87 -0.30
N CYS A 170 -11.04 -8.27 -1.07
CA CYS A 170 -11.13 -8.33 -2.53
C CYS A 170 -11.38 -9.74 -3.08
N CYS A 171 -10.87 -10.78 -2.40
CA CYS A 171 -10.91 -12.14 -2.92
C CYS A 171 -12.19 -12.90 -2.55
N ARG A 172 -13.01 -12.33 -1.68
CA ARG A 172 -14.14 -12.98 -1.03
C ARG A 172 -15.34 -12.03 -0.93
N PRO A 173 -16.56 -12.57 -0.81
CA PRO A 173 -17.71 -11.77 -0.43
C PRO A 173 -17.68 -11.47 1.08
N PRO A 174 -18.35 -10.39 1.53
CA PRO A 174 -18.63 -10.15 2.95
C PRO A 174 -19.33 -11.35 3.60
N SER A 175 -19.00 -11.66 4.86
CA SER A 175 -19.60 -12.81 5.56
C SER A 175 -21.12 -12.70 5.73
N GLU A 176 -21.63 -11.46 5.82
CA GLU A 176 -23.08 -11.16 5.89
C GLU A 176 -23.86 -11.59 4.63
N CYS A 177 -23.20 -11.85 3.50
CA CYS A 177 -23.87 -12.38 2.32
C CYS A 177 -24.34 -13.84 2.49
N GLY A 178 -23.75 -14.59 3.42
CA GLY A 178 -24.17 -15.96 3.75
C GLY A 178 -23.86 -17.03 2.70
N TYR A 179 -23.05 -16.72 1.68
CA TYR A 179 -22.69 -17.70 0.66
C TYR A 179 -21.84 -18.84 1.24
N PRO A 180 -22.18 -20.12 1.00
CA PRO A 180 -21.35 -21.24 1.42
C PRO A 180 -19.98 -21.23 0.72
N ALA A 181 -18.90 -21.29 1.48
CA ALA A 181 -17.55 -21.35 0.93
C ALA A 181 -17.25 -22.76 0.39
N VAL A 182 -16.91 -22.87 -0.89
CA VAL A 182 -16.46 -24.14 -1.51
C VAL A 182 -14.93 -24.27 -1.38
N ASN A 183 -14.21 -23.17 -1.53
CA ASN A 183 -12.77 -23.08 -1.28
C ASN A 183 -12.36 -21.67 -0.80
N GLY A 184 -11.06 -21.41 -0.62
CA GLY A 184 -10.55 -20.13 -0.10
C GLY A 184 -11.00 -18.86 -0.84
N SER A 185 -11.39 -18.95 -2.12
CA SER A 185 -11.87 -17.80 -2.90
C SER A 185 -13.08 -18.10 -3.79
N TYR A 186 -13.76 -19.23 -3.61
CA TYR A 186 -14.91 -19.67 -4.41
C TYR A 186 -16.08 -20.00 -3.50
N TYR A 187 -17.26 -19.47 -3.86
CA TYR A 187 -18.46 -19.53 -3.04
C TYR A 187 -19.65 -20.03 -3.86
N ASP A 188 -20.56 -20.77 -3.26
CA ASP A 188 -21.79 -21.18 -3.93
C ASP A 188 -22.78 -20.00 -3.97
N LEU A 189 -23.01 -19.48 -5.18
CA LEU A 189 -23.89 -18.34 -5.45
C LEU A 189 -25.33 -18.77 -5.77
N SER A 190 -25.62 -20.07 -5.75
CA SER A 190 -26.99 -20.59 -5.91
C SER A 190 -27.86 -20.25 -4.69
N PHE A 191 -27.22 -19.99 -3.55
CA PHE A 191 -27.89 -19.47 -2.36
C PHE A 191 -28.29 -18.01 -2.53
N HIS A 192 -29.57 -17.70 -2.30
CA HIS A 192 -30.03 -16.32 -2.28
C HIS A 192 -29.56 -15.62 -0.99
N SER A 193 -28.74 -14.56 -1.13
CA SER A 193 -28.36 -13.73 0.01
C SER A 193 -29.57 -12.93 0.50
N ILE A 194 -29.87 -13.00 1.78
CA ILE A 194 -30.92 -12.19 2.44
C ILE A 194 -30.39 -10.77 2.78
N SER A 195 -29.07 -10.57 2.72
CA SER A 195 -28.44 -9.29 3.04
C SER A 195 -28.81 -8.18 2.05
N SER A 196 -29.07 -6.98 2.59
CA SER A 196 -29.28 -5.75 1.84
C SER A 196 -27.98 -5.15 1.29
N ASN A 197 -26.82 -5.73 1.61
CA ASN A 197 -25.54 -5.19 1.15
C ASN A 197 -25.36 -5.36 -0.36
N LYS A 198 -25.01 -4.26 -1.01
CA LYS A 198 -24.76 -4.17 -2.46
C LYS A 198 -23.58 -5.04 -2.88
N ASP A 199 -22.59 -5.23 -2.01
CA ASP A 199 -21.40 -6.03 -2.27
C ASP A 199 -21.74 -7.50 -2.58
N CYS A 200 -22.79 -8.04 -1.96
CA CYS A 200 -23.27 -9.40 -2.24
C CYS A 200 -23.70 -9.57 -3.70
N LYS A 201 -24.29 -8.53 -4.30
CA LYS A 201 -24.70 -8.52 -5.71
C LYS A 201 -23.53 -8.26 -6.67
N LEU A 202 -22.51 -7.55 -6.20
CA LEU A 202 -21.33 -7.20 -7.00
C LEU A 202 -20.31 -8.34 -7.08
N TYR A 203 -20.25 -9.20 -6.06
CA TYR A 203 -19.35 -10.33 -6.01
C TYR A 203 -19.65 -11.37 -7.10
N LYS A 204 -18.61 -11.85 -7.80
CA LYS A 204 -18.70 -13.00 -8.73
C LYS A 204 -17.50 -13.92 -8.60
N ASN A 205 -17.68 -15.22 -8.84
CA ASN A 205 -16.57 -16.20 -8.83
C ASN A 205 -15.54 -16.04 -9.97
N LEU A 206 -15.76 -15.09 -10.89
CA LEU A 206 -14.86 -14.77 -11.99
C LEU A 206 -13.56 -14.14 -11.49
N ARG A 207 -12.43 -14.60 -12.02
CA ARG A 207 -11.09 -14.12 -11.64
C ARG A 207 -10.91 -12.61 -11.81
N THR A 208 -11.53 -12.02 -12.83
CA THR A 208 -11.42 -10.61 -13.17
C THR A 208 -12.39 -9.70 -12.40
N VAL A 209 -13.37 -10.30 -11.69
CA VAL A 209 -14.44 -9.55 -11.02
C VAL A 209 -14.31 -9.66 -9.51
N LYS A 210 -14.31 -10.87 -8.94
CA LYS A 210 -14.32 -11.14 -7.48
C LYS A 210 -15.10 -10.06 -6.73
N CYS A 211 -14.57 -9.52 -5.64
CA CYS A 211 -15.11 -8.32 -5.00
C CYS A 211 -14.37 -7.04 -5.40
N TYR A 212 -13.66 -7.00 -6.54
CA TYR A 212 -12.89 -5.81 -6.96
C TYR A 212 -13.73 -4.56 -7.27
N ASN A 213 -15.05 -4.67 -7.23
CA ASN A 213 -15.99 -3.54 -7.31
C ASN A 213 -16.73 -3.26 -6.00
N CYS A 214 -16.56 -4.12 -5.00
CA CYS A 214 -17.20 -4.01 -3.70
C CYS A 214 -16.58 -2.90 -2.88
N ASP A 215 -17.37 -2.33 -1.99
CA ASP A 215 -16.86 -1.39 -1.00
C ASP A 215 -15.99 -2.12 0.05
N SER A 216 -16.21 -3.40 0.33
CA SER A 216 -15.25 -4.18 1.14
C SER A 216 -13.84 -4.36 0.55
N CYS A 217 -13.67 -4.19 -0.77
CA CYS A 217 -12.34 -4.27 -1.41
C CYS A 217 -11.67 -2.89 -1.55
N LYS A 218 -12.47 -1.83 -1.61
CA LYS A 218 -11.97 -0.45 -1.61
C LYS A 218 -11.46 -0.09 -0.23
#